data_AF-A0A9X2BZT7-F1
#
_entry.id   AF-A0A9X2BZT7-F1
#
_cell.length_a   1.000
_cell.length_b   1.000
_cell.length_c   1.000
_cell.angle_alpha   90.00
_cell.angle_beta   90.00
_cell.angle_gamma   90.00
#
_symmetry.space_group_name_H-M   'P 1'
#
loop_
_entity.id
_entity.type
_entity.pdbx_description
1 polymer ?
#
loop_
_entity_poly.entity_id
_entity_poly.type
_entity_poly.pdbx_seq_one_letter_code
_entity_poly.pdbx_strand_id
1 'polypeptide(L)'
;MQSELKAHPSLDQLPEYMTREQAARVITEHFFPISDRTLEKWPLRGRRVSGKLMLLTADVIAEARRRMEEAPLVQTGKPAKRAA
;
A
#
# COMPACT_ATOMS: atom_id res chain seq x y z
N MET A 1 -6.18 19.98 23.04
CA MET A 1 -5.12 19.01 23.41
C MET A 1 -5.75 17.65 23.40
N GLN A 2 -5.33 16.77 22.49
CA GLN A 2 -5.34 15.29 22.53
C GLN A 2 -4.87 14.89 21.12
N SER A 3 -3.58 15.10 20.87
CA SER A 3 -2.90 14.47 19.75
C SER A 3 -2.66 13.03 20.19
N GLU A 4 -3.64 12.16 19.95
CA GLU A 4 -3.39 10.73 20.03
C GLU A 4 -2.28 10.43 19.03
N LEU A 5 -1.08 10.15 19.55
CA LEU A 5 -0.07 9.43 18.82
C LEU A 5 -0.72 8.12 18.38
N LYS A 6 -1.31 8.10 17.18
CA LYS A 6 -1.61 6.86 16.48
C LYS A 6 -0.26 6.15 16.41
N ALA A 7 -0.09 5.15 17.27
CA ALA A 7 0.96 4.17 17.10
C ALA A 7 0.72 3.59 15.71
N HIS A 8 1.49 4.05 14.73
CA HIS A 8 1.45 3.49 13.39
C HIS A 8 2.02 2.09 13.58
N PRO A 9 1.24 1.03 13.39
CA PRO A 9 1.77 -0.31 13.52
C PRO A 9 2.91 -0.41 12.51
N SER A 10 4.13 -0.64 13.03
CA SER A 10 5.23 -1.06 12.17
C SER A 10 4.77 -2.30 11.40
N LEU A 11 5.25 -2.48 10.17
CA LEU A 11 4.81 -3.59 9.31
C LEU A 11 4.91 -4.96 10.03
N ASP A 12 5.83 -5.08 10.98
CA ASP A 12 6.07 -6.24 11.85
C ASP A 12 4.95 -6.53 12.88
N GLN A 13 4.04 -5.59 13.12
CA GLN A 13 2.91 -5.71 14.06
C GLN A 13 1.56 -5.86 13.36
N LEU A 14 1.55 -5.99 12.02
CA LEU A 14 0.32 -6.17 11.27
C LEU A 14 -0.26 -7.58 11.51
N PRO A 15 -1.60 -7.73 11.52
CA PRO A 15 -2.24 -9.03 11.61
C PRO A 15 -1.87 -9.89 10.39
N GLU A 16 -1.95 -11.23 10.50
CA GLU A 16 -1.68 -12.14 9.37
C GLU A 16 -2.66 -11.93 8.20
N TYR A 17 -3.92 -11.59 8.52
CA TYR A 17 -4.97 -11.30 7.55
C TYR A 17 -5.60 -9.94 7.81
N MET A 18 -6.03 -9.27 6.74
CA MET A 18 -6.66 -7.96 6.81
C MET A 18 -7.82 -7.82 5.82
N THR A 19 -8.75 -6.91 6.11
CA THR A 19 -9.80 -6.53 5.16
C THR A 19 -9.22 -5.64 4.05
N ARG A 20 -9.96 -5.44 2.96
CA ARG A 20 -9.55 -4.51 1.89
C ARG A 20 -9.38 -3.08 2.39
N GLU A 21 -10.25 -2.64 3.29
CA GLU A 21 -10.19 -1.30 3.88
C GLU A 21 -8.90 -1.13 4.70
N GLN A 22 -8.56 -2.14 5.51
CA GLN A 22 -7.31 -2.16 6.27
C GLN A 22 -6.10 -2.18 5.34
N ALA A 23 -6.12 -3.01 4.29
CA ALA A 23 -5.06 -3.07 3.29
C ALA A 23 -4.84 -1.74 2.58
N ALA A 24 -5.92 -1.07 2.14
CA ALA A 24 -5.82 0.22 1.47
C ALA A 24 -5.21 1.28 2.40
N ARG A 25 -5.61 1.26 3.68
CA ARG A 25 -5.04 2.15 4.69
C ARG A 25 -3.54 1.89 4.90
N VAL A 26 -3.13 0.63 5.09
CA VAL A 26 -1.72 0.26 5.26
C VAL A 26 -0.90 0.65 4.03
N ILE A 27 -1.38 0.37 2.83
CA ILE A 27 -0.66 0.74 1.60
C ILE A 27 -0.54 2.26 1.46
N THR A 28 -1.61 3.00 1.79
CA THR A 28 -1.60 4.47 1.75
C THR A 28 -0.63 5.07 2.77
N GLU A 29 -0.53 4.49 3.96
CA GLU A 29 0.37 4.96 5.03
C GLU A 29 1.86 4.64 4.74
N HIS A 30 2.16 3.54 4.03
CA HIS A 30 3.55 3.04 3.90
C HIS A 30 4.14 3.08 2.48
N PHE A 31 3.33 3.10 1.42
CA PHE A 31 3.81 2.98 0.04
C PHE A 31 3.31 4.12 -0.86
N PHE A 32 2.02 4.14 -1.16
CA PHE A 32 1.40 5.12 -2.05
C PHE A 32 -0.11 5.20 -1.83
N PRO A 33 -0.73 6.35 -2.08
CA PRO A 33 -2.17 6.53 -1.87
C PRO A 33 -2.98 5.61 -2.80
N ILE A 34 -3.91 4.86 -2.20
CA ILE A 34 -4.78 3.93 -2.92
C ILE A 34 -6.15 3.80 -2.24
N SER A 35 -7.19 3.54 -3.03
CA SER A 35 -8.51 3.18 -2.51
C SER A 35 -8.70 1.67 -2.39
N ASP A 36 -9.59 1.26 -1.50
CA ASP A 36 -10.06 -0.12 -1.33
C ASP A 36 -10.57 -0.75 -2.64
N ARG A 37 -11.23 0.04 -3.50
CA ARG A 37 -11.71 -0.37 -4.83
C ARG A 37 -10.59 -0.80 -5.75
N THR A 38 -9.43 -0.17 -5.67
CA THR A 38 -8.29 -0.53 -6.52
C THR A 38 -7.77 -1.92 -6.17
N LEU A 39 -7.84 -2.31 -4.89
CA LEU A 39 -7.43 -3.65 -4.42
C LEU A 39 -8.35 -4.76 -4.93
N GLU A 40 -9.56 -4.46 -5.41
CA GLU A 40 -10.44 -5.46 -6.02
C GLU A 40 -9.85 -6.05 -7.30
N LYS A 41 -8.97 -5.30 -7.99
CA LYS A 41 -8.32 -5.70 -9.24
C LYS A 41 -6.95 -6.34 -9.03
N TRP A 42 -6.43 -6.31 -7.81
CA TRP A 42 -5.10 -6.84 -7.52
C TRP A 42 -5.18 -8.37 -7.37
N PRO A 43 -4.17 -9.11 -7.84
CA PRO A 43 -4.14 -10.57 -7.75
C PRO A 43 -3.72 -11.02 -6.34
N LEU A 44 -4.48 -10.63 -5.31
CA LEU A 44 -4.17 -10.89 -3.90
C LEU A 44 -4.81 -12.18 -3.40
N ARG A 45 -4.04 -12.99 -2.69
CA ARG A 45 -4.50 -14.19 -2.01
C ARG A 45 -5.25 -13.83 -0.74
N GLY A 46 -6.33 -14.57 -0.49
CA GLY A 46 -7.15 -14.36 0.68
C GLY A 46 -8.10 -15.54 0.93
N ARG A 47 -8.79 -15.49 2.06
CA ARG A 47 -9.82 -16.44 2.46
C ARG A 47 -11.13 -15.72 2.68
N ARG A 48 -12.25 -16.34 2.33
CA ARG A 48 -13.57 -15.84 2.73
C ARG A 48 -13.92 -16.38 4.10
N VAL A 49 -14.12 -15.49 5.07
CA VAL A 49 -14.54 -15.81 6.42
C VAL A 49 -15.82 -15.03 6.70
N SER A 50 -16.91 -15.72 7.03
CA SER A 50 -18.23 -15.11 7.28
C SER A 50 -18.68 -14.14 6.19
N GLY A 51 -18.48 -14.52 4.92
CA GLY A 51 -18.83 -13.69 3.75
C GLY A 51 -17.87 -12.53 3.44
N LYS A 52 -16.88 -12.26 4.30
CA LYS A 52 -15.88 -11.20 4.11
C LYS A 52 -14.59 -11.78 3.54
N LEU A 53 -13.99 -11.09 2.58
CA LEU A 53 -12.67 -11.45 2.05
C LEU A 53 -11.57 -10.91 2.97
N MET A 54 -10.78 -11.84 3.52
CA MET A 54 -9.62 -11.59 4.37
C MET A 54 -8.36 -11.84 3.55
N LEU A 55 -7.60 -10.80 3.24
CA LEU A 55 -6.39 -10.84 2.43
C LEU A 55 -5.17 -11.19 3.29
N LEU A 56 -4.23 -11.96 2.73
CA LEU A 56 -2.96 -12.23 3.42
C LEU A 56 -2.11 -10.95 3.42
N THR A 57 -1.68 -10.53 4.61
CA THR A 57 -0.86 -9.33 4.79
C THR A 57 0.45 -9.38 4.02
N ALA A 58 1.15 -10.52 4.08
CA ALA A 58 2.40 -10.70 3.34
C ALA A 58 2.22 -10.48 1.83
N ASP A 59 1.08 -10.91 1.28
CA ASP A 59 0.78 -10.80 -0.15
C ASP A 59 0.45 -9.35 -0.53
N VAL A 60 -0.33 -8.66 0.29
CA VAL A 60 -0.65 -7.23 0.15
C VAL A 60 0.64 -6.40 0.11
N ILE A 61 1.54 -6.63 1.07
CA ILE A 61 2.80 -5.89 1.19
C ILE A 61 3.76 -6.19 0.03
N ALA A 62 3.92 -7.46 -0.34
CA ALA A 62 4.79 -7.87 -1.44
C ALA A 62 4.33 -7.25 -2.77
N GLU A 63 3.04 -7.28 -3.04
CA GLU A 63 2.45 -6.80 -4.28
C GLU A 63 2.43 -5.24 -4.34
N ALA A 64 2.28 -4.56 -3.19
CA ALA A 64 2.46 -3.11 -3.11
C ALA A 64 3.91 -2.69 -3.39
N ARG A 65 4.87 -3.38 -2.77
CA ARG A 65 6.31 -3.16 -3.01
C ARG A 65 6.65 -3.38 -4.48
N ARG A 66 6.22 -4.49 -5.07
CA ARG A 66 6.42 -4.81 -6.49
C ARG A 66 5.95 -3.69 -7.40
N ARG A 67 4.74 -3.15 -7.18
CA ARG A 67 4.22 -2.02 -7.97
C ARG A 67 5.07 -0.75 -7.86
N MET A 68 5.60 -0.45 -6.68
CA MET A 68 6.50 0.68 -6.48
C MET A 68 7.84 0.49 -7.20
N GLU A 69 8.38 -0.73 -7.18
CA GLU A 69 9.65 -1.06 -7.82
C GLU A 69 9.54 -1.14 -9.35
N GLU A 70 8.39 -1.57 -9.88
CA GLU A 70 8.10 -1.60 -11.32
C GLU A 70 7.78 -0.21 -11.90
N ALA A 71 7.42 0.76 -11.06
CA ALA A 71 7.11 2.11 -11.51
C ALA A 71 8.37 2.80 -12.06
N PRO A 72 8.28 3.47 -13.23
CA PRO A 72 9.44 4.14 -13.82
C PRO A 72 9.92 5.28 -12.91
N LEU A 73 11.23 5.33 -12.67
CA LEU A 73 11.85 6.48 -12.02
C LEU A 73 11.79 7.67 -12.96
N VAL A 74 10.99 8.68 -12.59
CA VAL A 74 10.90 9.94 -13.32
C VAL A 74 11.72 10.99 -12.59
N GLN A 75 12.80 11.44 -13.21
CA GLN A 75 13.55 12.59 -12.71
C GLN A 75 12.83 13.88 -13.12
N THR A 76 12.36 14.65 -12.14
CA THR A 76 11.79 15.97 -12.38
C THR A 76 12.90 17.03 -12.32
N GLY A 77 12.82 18.04 -13.19
CA GLY A 77 13.80 19.12 -13.30
C GLY A 77 13.84 19.71 -14.70
N LYS A 78 14.01 21.03 -14.81
CA LYS A 78 14.16 21.70 -16.12
C LYS A 78 15.58 21.37 -16.61
N PRO A 79 15.78 20.74 -17.79
CA PRO A 79 17.12 20.56 -18.32
C PRO A 79 17.75 21.95 -18.48
N ALA A 80 18.91 22.16 -17.86
CA ALA A 80 19.63 23.42 -18.00
C ALA A 80 19.87 23.66 -19.49
N LYS A 81 19.37 24.80 -19.99
CA LYS A 81 19.51 25.20 -21.39
C LYS A 81 21.01 25.26 -21.70
N ARG A 82 21.53 24.31 -22.49
CA ARG A 82 22.91 24.38 -22.97
C ARG A 82 23.01 25.64 -23.83
N ALA A 83 23.71 26.66 -23.33
CA ALA A 83 24.15 27.77 -24.15
C ALA A 83 25.25 27.25 -25.07
N ALA A 84 25.04 27.41 -26.38
CA ALA A 84 26.05 27.22 -27.41
C ALA A 84 26.82 28.54 -27.60
#